data_AF-A0AAD2AGV8-F1
#
_entry.id   AF-A0AAD2AGV8-F1
#
_cell.length_a   1.000
_cell.length_b   1.000
_cell.length_c   1.000
_cell.angle_alpha   90.00
_cell.angle_beta   90.00
_cell.angle_gamma   90.00
#
_symmetry.space_group_name_H-M   'P 1'
#
loop_
_entity.id
_entity.type
_entity.pdbx_description
1 polymer ?
#
loop_
_entity_poly.entity_id
_entity_poly.type
_entity_poly.pdbx_seq_one_letter_code
_entity_poly.pdbx_strand_id
1 'polypeptide(L)'
;MIALALESIRTVYQSHGNWNNEVGVSLTFIGIPRNVGFGVLELGRSKNVRVILNAGASHLENFASLEEVLMAKGEILRDAMQGDICVLNADDPLITSLPIPMGVKKVGEILTLNF
;
A
#
# COMPACT_ATOMS: atom_id res chain seq x y z
N MET A 1 2.43 -7.80 -9.62
CA MET A 1 1.11 -8.50 -9.52
C MET A 1 -0.04 -7.58 -9.92
N ILE A 2 -0.19 -6.39 -9.32
CA ILE A 2 -1.28 -5.44 -9.69
C ILE A 2 -1.21 -5.05 -11.18
N ALA A 3 -0.04 -4.69 -11.71
CA ALA A 3 0.08 -4.35 -13.13
C ALA A 3 -0.35 -5.49 -14.05
N LEU A 4 0.18 -6.71 -13.81
CA LEU A 4 -0.20 -7.93 -14.53
C LEU A 4 -1.72 -8.20 -14.51
N ALA A 5 -2.38 -7.96 -13.38
CA ALA A 5 -3.83 -8.14 -13.27
C ALA A 5 -4.63 -7.09 -14.08
N LEU A 6 -4.08 -5.89 -14.29
CA LEU A 6 -4.72 -4.80 -15.02
C LEU A 6 -4.44 -4.84 -16.53
N GLU A 7 -3.39 -5.53 -16.96
CA GLU A 7 -2.98 -5.66 -18.36
C GLU A 7 -4.07 -6.30 -19.25
N SER A 8 -4.95 -7.14 -18.68
CA SER A 8 -6.07 -7.74 -19.42
C SER A 8 -7.19 -6.75 -19.76
N ILE A 9 -7.19 -5.56 -19.13
CA ILE A 9 -8.22 -4.52 -19.32
C ILE A 9 -7.71 -3.44 -20.27
N ARG A 10 -6.50 -2.94 -20.04
CA ARG A 10 -5.87 -1.88 -20.85
C ARG A 10 -4.36 -1.83 -20.59
N THR A 11 -3.65 -1.09 -21.44
CA THR A 11 -2.21 -0.89 -21.34
C THR A 11 -1.82 -0.32 -19.97
N VAL A 12 -0.81 -0.89 -19.33
CA VAL A 12 -0.32 -0.51 -18.01
C VAL A 12 1.12 0.00 -18.10
N TYR A 13 1.43 1.08 -17.38
CA TYR A 13 2.80 1.50 -17.07
C TYR A 13 3.04 1.34 -15.58
N GLN A 14 4.21 0.82 -15.18
CA GLN A 14 4.52 0.62 -13.77
C GLN A 14 5.90 1.17 -13.39
N SER A 15 6.11 1.46 -12.10
CA SER A 15 7.43 1.78 -11.56
C SER A 15 8.48 0.73 -11.96
N HIS A 16 9.66 1.19 -12.35
CA HIS A 16 10.78 0.32 -12.72
C HIS A 16 11.69 0.05 -11.52
N GLY A 17 11.95 -1.23 -11.24
CA GLY A 17 12.86 -1.63 -10.14
C GLY A 17 12.46 -1.01 -8.80
N ASN A 18 13.42 -0.44 -8.08
CA ASN A 18 13.21 0.15 -6.74
C ASN A 18 12.91 1.67 -6.80
N TRP A 19 12.09 2.12 -7.76
CA TRP A 19 11.71 3.53 -7.92
C TRP A 19 10.55 3.94 -7.01
N ASN A 20 10.70 3.66 -5.72
CA ASN A 20 9.67 3.88 -4.70
C ASN A 20 9.94 5.09 -3.79
N ASN A 21 11.03 5.83 -4.03
CA ASN A 21 11.31 7.10 -3.36
C ASN A 21 10.82 8.31 -4.18
N GLU A 22 10.87 9.51 -3.60
CA GLU A 22 10.35 10.76 -4.22
C GLU A 22 10.89 11.01 -5.64
N VAL A 23 12.18 10.72 -5.86
CA VAL A 23 12.83 10.85 -7.16
C VAL A 23 12.33 9.78 -8.14
N GLY A 24 12.32 8.52 -7.72
CA GLY A 24 11.86 7.40 -8.55
C GLY A 24 10.39 7.51 -8.97
N VAL A 25 9.55 8.02 -8.07
CA VAL A 25 8.13 8.29 -8.35
C VAL A 25 7.98 9.41 -9.38
N SER A 26 8.75 10.49 -9.24
CA SER A 26 8.74 11.60 -10.21
C SER A 26 9.21 11.16 -11.59
N LEU A 27 10.27 10.34 -11.66
CA LEU A 27 10.77 9.74 -12.90
C LEU A 27 9.73 8.81 -13.53
N THR A 28 9.07 7.98 -12.71
CA THR A 28 7.97 7.12 -13.17
C THR A 28 6.88 7.97 -13.81
N PHE A 29 6.45 9.06 -13.16
CA PHE A 29 5.41 9.98 -13.68
C PHE A 29 5.78 10.62 -15.02
N ILE A 30 6.99 11.13 -15.15
CA ILE A 30 7.47 11.76 -16.40
C ILE A 30 7.54 10.73 -17.54
N GLY A 31 7.84 9.47 -17.21
CA GLY A 31 7.96 8.38 -18.17
C GLY A 31 6.62 7.82 -18.68
N ILE A 32 5.48 8.16 -18.07
CA ILE A 32 4.16 7.62 -18.43
C ILE A 32 3.78 8.04 -19.86
N PRO A 33 3.63 7.11 -20.81
CA PRO A 33 3.14 7.42 -22.14
C PRO A 33 1.67 7.87 -22.10
N ARG A 34 1.29 8.85 -22.92
CA ARG A 34 -0.08 9.41 -22.92
C ARG A 34 -1.18 8.41 -23.27
N ASN A 35 -0.84 7.29 -23.89
CA ASN A 35 -1.76 6.26 -24.35
C ASN A 35 -1.90 5.09 -23.38
N VAL A 36 -1.30 5.14 -22.19
CA VAL A 36 -1.52 4.08 -21.20
C VAL A 36 -2.87 4.27 -20.52
N GLY A 37 -3.52 3.15 -20.25
CA GLY A 37 -4.71 3.14 -19.43
C GLY A 37 -4.33 3.38 -17.98
N PHE A 38 -3.63 2.43 -17.36
CA PHE A 38 -3.31 2.49 -15.94
C PHE A 38 -1.83 2.82 -15.68
N GLY A 39 -1.57 3.60 -14.63
CA GLY A 39 -0.26 3.79 -14.03
C GLY A 39 -0.20 3.11 -12.66
N VAL A 40 0.76 2.21 -12.44
CA VAL A 40 0.95 1.50 -11.17
C VAL A 40 2.26 1.95 -10.55
N LEU A 41 2.18 2.77 -9.50
CA LEU A 41 3.37 3.28 -8.84
C LEU A 41 3.61 2.54 -7.53
N GLU A 42 4.84 2.10 -7.32
CA GLU A 42 5.29 1.67 -6.00
C GLU A 42 5.69 2.91 -5.20
N LEU A 43 5.04 3.13 -4.05
CA LEU A 43 5.35 4.25 -3.16
C LEU A 43 5.94 3.69 -1.87
N GLY A 44 7.22 3.95 -1.63
CA GLY A 44 7.91 3.53 -0.40
C GLY A 44 7.41 4.28 0.82
N ARG A 45 6.90 5.51 0.64
CA ARG A 45 6.21 6.28 1.67
C ARG A 45 5.20 7.26 1.04
N SER A 46 3.92 6.92 1.09
CA SER A 46 2.81 7.81 0.72
C SER A 46 2.09 8.31 1.96
N LYS A 47 1.74 9.60 2.00
CA LYS A 47 1.03 10.20 3.15
C LYS A 47 -0.49 9.99 3.09
N ASN A 48 -1.06 9.61 1.94
CA ASN A 48 -2.51 9.54 1.76
C ASN A 48 -3.07 8.12 1.56
N VAL A 49 -2.25 7.17 1.09
CA VAL A 49 -2.63 5.77 0.95
C VAL A 49 -1.62 4.92 1.71
N ARG A 50 -2.09 4.18 2.71
CA ARG A 50 -1.28 3.34 3.59
C ARG A 50 -1.72 1.89 3.41
N VAL A 51 -0.77 0.99 3.20
CA VAL A 51 -1.06 -0.43 2.95
C VAL A 51 -0.26 -1.29 3.91
N ILE A 52 -0.95 -2.17 4.66
CA ILE A 52 -0.30 -3.20 5.47
C ILE A 52 -0.81 -4.55 5.00
N LEU A 53 0.09 -5.32 4.35
CA LEU A 53 -0.23 -6.63 3.80
C LEU A 53 0.07 -7.78 4.76
N ASN A 54 1.04 -7.58 5.67
CA ASN A 54 1.65 -8.66 6.44
C ASN A 54 2.36 -8.08 7.67
N ALA A 55 2.21 -8.75 8.81
CA ALA A 55 3.01 -8.54 10.02
C ALA A 55 3.78 -9.81 10.40
N GLY A 56 4.49 -10.39 9.44
CA GLY A 56 5.35 -11.55 9.65
C GLY A 56 6.64 -11.17 10.36
N ALA A 57 7.36 -12.20 10.83
CA ALA A 57 8.62 -12.13 11.60
C ALA A 57 9.83 -11.60 10.80
N SER A 58 9.63 -10.69 9.85
CA SER A 58 10.74 -9.94 9.25
C SER A 58 11.39 -9.09 10.33
N HIS A 59 12.70 -9.27 10.56
CA HIS A 59 13.47 -8.55 11.57
C HIS A 59 13.04 -8.84 13.02
N LEU A 60 12.48 -10.02 13.30
CA LEU A 60 12.12 -10.40 14.67
C LEU A 60 13.34 -10.34 15.61
N GLU A 61 14.57 -10.49 15.10
CA GLU A 61 15.80 -10.30 15.89
C GLU A 61 15.92 -8.91 16.56
N ASN A 62 15.18 -7.92 16.07
CA ASN A 62 15.17 -6.55 16.60
C ASN A 62 13.95 -6.25 17.51
N PHE A 63 13.06 -7.22 17.73
CA PHE A 63 11.81 -7.03 18.48
C PHE A 63 11.56 -8.18 19.46
N ALA A 64 11.00 -7.87 20.62
CA ALA A 64 10.73 -8.84 21.68
C ALA A 64 9.55 -9.77 21.36
N SER A 65 8.65 -9.38 20.45
CA SER A 65 7.48 -10.18 20.08
C SER A 65 6.93 -9.84 18.69
N LEU A 66 6.11 -10.74 18.15
CA LEU A 66 5.35 -10.49 16.91
C LEU A 66 4.39 -9.29 17.05
N GLU A 67 3.87 -9.08 18.26
CA GLU A 67 2.97 -7.97 18.58
C GLU A 67 3.71 -6.62 18.52
N GLU A 68 4.99 -6.59 18.90
CA GLU A 68 5.84 -5.42 18.75
C GLU A 68 6.17 -5.14 17.27
N VAL A 69 6.42 -6.18 16.46
CA VAL A 69 6.56 -6.04 15.00
C VAL A 69 5.30 -5.49 14.36
N LEU A 70 4.14 -6.00 14.78
CA LEU A 70 2.83 -5.54 14.34
C LEU A 70 2.64 -4.05 14.67
N MET A 71 2.90 -3.64 15.91
CA MET A 71 2.76 -2.25 16.34
C MET A 71 3.74 -1.31 15.64
N ALA A 72 4.98 -1.76 15.38
CA ALA A 72 5.98 -1.01 14.62
C ALA A 72 5.55 -0.81 13.16
N LYS A 73 5.04 -1.86 12.50
CA LYS A 73 4.48 -1.72 11.13
C LYS A 73 3.20 -0.88 11.11
N GLY A 74 2.41 -0.95 12.18
CA GLY A 74 1.20 -0.16 12.41
C GLY A 74 1.44 1.33 12.61
N GLU A 75 2.70 1.76 12.86
CA GLU A 75 3.02 3.19 13.04
C GLU A 75 2.58 4.05 11.87
N ILE A 76 2.59 3.50 10.65
CA ILE A 76 2.17 4.21 9.47
C ILE A 76 0.72 4.71 9.58
N LEU A 77 -0.14 4.02 10.34
CA LEU A 77 -1.55 4.35 10.53
C LEU A 77 -1.76 5.49 11.53
N ARG A 78 -0.82 5.75 12.45
CA ARG A 78 -1.03 6.72 13.54
C ARG A 78 -1.28 8.14 13.04
N ASP A 79 -0.60 8.52 11.97
CA ASP A 79 -0.70 9.86 11.38
C ASP A 79 -1.73 9.93 10.23
N ALA A 80 -2.62 8.95 10.11
CA ALA A 80 -3.67 8.96 9.09
C ALA A 80 -4.74 10.03 9.43
N MET A 81 -5.04 10.88 8.45
CA MET A 81 -5.99 11.98 8.57
C MET A 81 -7.30 11.64 7.86
N GLN A 82 -8.34 12.44 8.10
CA GLN A 82 -9.59 12.35 7.37
C GLN A 82 -9.35 12.50 5.86
N GLY A 83 -9.85 11.54 5.08
CA GLY A 83 -9.63 11.47 3.62
C GLY A 83 -8.51 10.52 3.19
N ASP A 84 -7.69 10.03 4.13
CA ASP A 84 -6.69 9.01 3.82
C ASP A 84 -7.33 7.61 3.67
N ILE A 85 -6.71 6.78 2.85
CA ILE A 85 -7.13 5.39 2.59
C ILE A 85 -6.15 4.43 3.27
N CYS A 86 -6.66 3.58 4.15
CA CYS A 86 -5.87 2.50 4.76
C CYS A 86 -6.37 1.14 4.24
N VAL A 87 -5.48 0.44 3.54
CA VAL A 87 -5.71 -0.90 3.02
C VAL A 87 -5.00 -1.89 3.94
N LEU A 88 -5.78 -2.79 4.53
CA LEU A 88 -5.29 -3.78 5.47
C LEU A 88 -5.63 -5.16 4.92
N ASN A 89 -4.73 -6.11 5.08
CA ASN A 89 -5.03 -7.51 4.81
C ASN A 89 -6.14 -7.99 5.75
N ALA A 90 -7.31 -8.28 5.19
CA ALA A 90 -8.47 -8.74 5.95
C ALA A 90 -8.37 -10.22 6.37
N ASP A 91 -7.51 -10.99 5.70
CA ASP A 91 -7.31 -12.42 5.97
C ASP A 91 -6.35 -12.68 7.14
N ASP A 92 -5.69 -11.64 7.65
CA ASP A 92 -4.72 -11.73 8.75
C ASP A 92 -5.31 -11.13 10.04
N PRO A 93 -5.67 -11.97 11.04
CA PRO A 93 -6.23 -11.51 12.31
C PRO A 93 -5.36 -10.49 13.04
N LEU A 94 -4.04 -10.61 12.95
CA LEU A 94 -3.10 -9.67 13.58
C LEU A 94 -3.18 -8.30 12.90
N ILE A 95 -3.26 -8.26 11.57
CA ILE A 95 -3.44 -7.00 10.85
C ILE A 95 -4.80 -6.37 11.15
N THR A 96 -5.85 -7.18 11.29
CA THR A 96 -7.18 -6.66 11.57
C THR A 96 -7.35 -6.09 12.98
N SER A 97 -6.49 -6.46 13.94
CA SER A 97 -6.52 -5.94 15.31
C SER A 97 -5.86 -4.56 15.47
N LEU A 98 -5.15 -4.07 14.43
CA LEU A 98 -4.51 -2.75 14.48
C LEU A 98 -5.53 -1.62 14.66
N PRO A 99 -5.28 -0.66 15.57
CA PRO A 99 -6.12 0.51 15.72
C PRO A 99 -6.03 1.42 14.48
N ILE A 100 -7.18 1.86 13.97
CA ILE A 100 -7.28 2.79 12.83
C ILE A 100 -7.87 4.11 13.35
N PRO A 101 -7.28 5.27 13.01
CA PRO A 101 -7.84 6.57 13.39
C PRO A 101 -9.26 6.79 12.87
N MET A 102 -10.06 7.55 13.61
CA MET A 102 -11.43 7.93 13.20
C MET A 102 -11.41 8.73 11.90
N GLY A 103 -12.36 8.46 11.00
CA GLY A 103 -12.50 9.18 9.73
C GLY A 103 -11.67 8.62 8.57
N VAL A 104 -10.93 7.53 8.81
CA VAL A 104 -10.18 6.78 7.79
C VAL A 104 -11.04 5.63 7.27
N LYS A 105 -11.08 5.46 5.94
CA LYS A 105 -11.81 4.35 5.33
C LYS A 105 -10.95 3.08 5.41
N LYS A 106 -11.40 2.08 6.20
CA LYS A 106 -10.87 0.71 6.15
C LYS A 106 -11.46 0.03 4.91
N VAL A 107 -10.61 -0.45 4.03
CA VAL A 107 -11.02 -1.29 2.91
C VAL A 107 -10.59 -2.72 3.22
N GLY A 108 -11.53 -3.53 3.70
CA GLY A 108 -11.34 -4.96 4.02
C GLY A 108 -12.06 -5.91 3.07
N GLU A 109 -12.87 -5.38 2.15
CA GLU A 109 -13.50 -6.16 1.08
C GLU A 109 -12.80 -5.84 -0.23
N ILE A 110 -12.67 -6.85 -1.09
CA ILE A 110 -12.24 -6.71 -2.48
C ILE A 110 -13.03 -5.54 -3.07
N LEU A 111 -12.36 -4.41 -3.33
CA LEU A 111 -12.97 -3.32 -4.09
C LEU A 111 -13.19 -3.85 -5.50
N THR A 112 -14.38 -4.39 -5.75
CA THR A 112 -14.89 -4.53 -7.10
C THR A 112 -15.13 -3.11 -7.59
N LEU A 113 -14.11 -2.52 -8.22
CA LEU A 113 -14.30 -1.38 -9.09
C LEU A 113 -15.13 -1.90 -10.26
N ASN A 114 -16.44 -1.72 -10.19
CA ASN A 114 -17.30 -1.89 -11.35
C ASN A 114 -16.85 -0.84 -12.37
N PHE A 115 -16.22 -1.31 -13.45
CA PHE A 115 -16.00 -0.55 -14.67
C PHE A 115 -17.27 -0.58 -15.53
#